data_AF-A0A6N2ULU0-F1
#
_entry.id   AF-A0A6N2ULU0-F1
#
_cell.length_a   1.000
_cell.length_b   1.000
_cell.length_c   1.000
_cell.angle_alpha   90.00
_cell.angle_beta   90.00
_cell.angle_gamma   90.00
#
_symmetry.space_group_name_H-M   'P 1'
#
loop_
_entity.id
_entity.type
_entity.pdbx_description
1 polymer ?
#
loop_
_entity_poly.entity_id
_entity_poly.type
_entity_poly.pdbx_seq_one_letter_code
_entity_poly.pdbx_strand_id
1 'polypeptide(L)'
;MFTYFFSLAIIAFEVICCKIFFESFCDSSGENRKYKRTILLVLLIAIYYICGFTLSKWIVLKQLCAIMSTAIIMRFYFEISLVKSAVFAILYQGLLMLVDYLVYAGNSAIVSREGIVTQEYALEGNLIIIFSKVISFLCIILIKKQFGKKSTEVLTDAEWTKFLFFPVFTIITIITLLMEFQYTENEMQANALYSISFGMVVMNVFVYYLINDIVIRDAKLHEKEMLELQVKNQIQMYRSVSENFDIQKRKSHEFKNQILCIEALLKDKEYDRAVDYVSKISKGFFKERNAINTNQVVVNAILNTKYEEAINKHIVFVFKVNDLSNIKMEDEDLVVILANLLNNAIEACENCIGKKVIKFKFMMEEQMIILSVKNTCNQMIIYHNNEIATTKMINQDEHGVGIKNIIRIVEKYNGEYVIQNDEDQFYFSIIIPL
;
A
#
# COMPACT_ATOMS: atom_id res chain seq x y z
N MET A 1 -49.24 -18.97 -6.81
CA MET A 1 -48.02 -19.46 -7.48
C MET A 1 -47.37 -18.38 -8.33
N PHE A 2 -48.11 -17.72 -9.22
CA PHE A 2 -47.63 -16.60 -10.05
C PHE A 2 -47.03 -15.42 -9.26
N THR A 3 -47.67 -15.03 -8.15
CA THR A 3 -47.21 -13.92 -7.28
C THR A 3 -45.84 -14.19 -6.62
N TYR A 4 -45.57 -15.42 -6.21
CA TYR A 4 -44.28 -15.82 -5.63
C TYR A 4 -43.16 -15.87 -6.67
N PHE A 5 -43.48 -16.30 -7.90
CA PHE A 5 -42.53 -16.28 -9.01
C PHE A 5 -42.18 -14.84 -9.42
N PHE A 6 -43.20 -13.98 -9.49
CA PHE A 6 -43.04 -12.57 -9.81
C PHE A 6 -42.19 -11.82 -8.78
N SER A 7 -42.43 -12.05 -7.48
CA SER A 7 -41.62 -11.44 -6.41
C SER A 7 -40.16 -11.93 -6.41
N LEU A 8 -39.93 -13.22 -6.68
CA LEU A 8 -38.59 -13.77 -6.85
C LEU A 8 -37.86 -13.10 -8.03
N ALA A 9 -38.54 -12.90 -9.16
CA ALA A 9 -37.97 -12.26 -10.34
C ALA A 9 -37.58 -10.80 -10.08
N ILE A 10 -38.42 -10.04 -9.36
CA ILE A 10 -38.09 -8.66 -8.95
C ILE A 10 -36.87 -8.64 -8.04
N ILE A 11 -36.81 -9.50 -7.02
CA ILE A 11 -35.67 -9.56 -6.10
C ILE A 11 -34.38 -9.95 -6.82
N ALA A 12 -34.46 -10.91 -7.75
CA ALA A 12 -33.31 -11.27 -8.58
C ALA A 12 -32.82 -10.07 -9.42
N PHE A 13 -33.75 -9.30 -10.00
CA PHE A 13 -33.43 -8.09 -10.74
C PHE A 13 -32.77 -7.02 -9.84
N GLU A 14 -33.29 -6.80 -8.62
CA GLU A 14 -32.69 -5.88 -7.65
C GLU A 14 -31.25 -6.29 -7.30
N VAL A 15 -31.01 -7.57 -7.02
CA VAL A 15 -29.66 -8.05 -6.72
C VAL A 15 -28.71 -7.86 -7.92
N ILE A 16 -29.18 -8.03 -9.15
CA ILE A 16 -28.40 -7.73 -10.36
C ILE A 16 -28.09 -6.23 -10.46
N CYS A 17 -29.09 -5.37 -10.24
CA CYS A 17 -28.92 -3.93 -10.18
C CYS A 17 -27.91 -3.51 -9.10
N CYS A 18 -27.97 -4.13 -7.92
CA CYS A 18 -27.04 -3.91 -6.83
C CYS A 18 -25.61 -4.25 -7.26
N LYS A 19 -25.41 -5.41 -7.89
CA LYS A 19 -24.11 -5.78 -8.46
C LYS A 19 -23.59 -4.73 -9.45
N ILE A 20 -24.42 -4.31 -10.42
CA ILE A 20 -24.04 -3.32 -11.45
C ILE A 20 -23.68 -1.97 -10.81
N PHE A 21 -24.41 -1.58 -9.76
CA PHE A 21 -24.11 -0.37 -8.99
C PHE A 21 -22.73 -0.47 -8.35
N PHE A 22 -22.41 -1.56 -7.65
CA PHE A 22 -21.09 -1.75 -7.05
C PHE A 22 -19.95 -1.83 -8.09
N GLU A 23 -20.19 -2.47 -9.25
CA GLU A 23 -19.26 -2.49 -10.39
C GLU A 23 -18.96 -1.09 -10.95
N SER A 24 -19.81 -0.10 -10.66
CA SER A 24 -19.57 1.29 -11.10
C SER A 24 -18.44 1.96 -10.32
N PHE A 25 -18.09 1.43 -9.15
CA PHE A 25 -17.11 2.01 -8.22
C PHE A 25 -15.96 1.07 -7.88
N CYS A 26 -16.16 -0.24 -8.06
CA CYS A 26 -15.20 -1.29 -7.72
C CYS A 26 -14.88 -2.14 -8.94
N ASP A 27 -13.60 -2.39 -9.18
CA ASP A 27 -13.16 -3.32 -10.21
C ASP A 27 -13.41 -4.76 -9.76
N SER A 28 -14.13 -5.54 -10.56
CA SER A 28 -14.31 -6.96 -10.33
C SER A 28 -13.07 -7.74 -10.81
N SER A 29 -11.93 -7.58 -10.13
CA SER A 29 -10.70 -8.27 -10.50
C SER A 29 -10.85 -9.79 -10.30
N GLY A 30 -10.44 -10.58 -11.28
CA GLY A 30 -10.29 -12.05 -11.18
C GLY A 30 -11.34 -12.89 -11.90
N GLU A 31 -10.97 -13.46 -13.05
CA GLU A 31 -11.75 -14.47 -13.78
C GLU A 31 -11.88 -15.81 -13.04
N ASN A 32 -11.01 -16.09 -12.07
CA ASN A 32 -10.89 -17.39 -11.39
C ASN A 32 -11.85 -17.63 -10.20
N ARG A 33 -12.83 -16.75 -9.96
CA ARG A 33 -13.78 -16.87 -8.82
C ARG A 33 -15.27 -16.82 -9.19
N LYS A 34 -15.61 -17.06 -10.47
CA LYS A 34 -17.00 -16.96 -10.99
C LYS A 34 -18.00 -17.77 -10.16
N TYR A 35 -17.69 -19.03 -9.81
CA TYR A 35 -18.59 -19.89 -9.03
C TYR A 35 -18.90 -19.35 -7.62
N LYS A 36 -17.87 -18.90 -6.88
CA LYS A 36 -18.03 -18.32 -5.53
C LYS A 36 -18.89 -17.05 -5.57
N ARG A 37 -18.67 -16.20 -6.57
CA ARG A 37 -19.44 -14.96 -6.79
C ARG A 37 -20.91 -15.24 -7.09
N THR A 38 -21.21 -16.26 -7.90
CA THR A 38 -22.60 -16.67 -8.18
C THR A 38 -23.30 -17.16 -6.91
N ILE A 39 -22.64 -17.97 -6.08
CA ILE A 39 -23.20 -18.44 -4.80
C ILE A 39 -23.55 -17.26 -3.90
N LEU A 40 -22.66 -16.26 -3.79
CA LEU A 40 -22.90 -15.07 -2.98
C LEU A 40 -24.14 -14.28 -3.44
N LEU A 41 -24.35 -14.13 -4.75
CA LEU A 41 -25.55 -13.46 -5.28
C LEU A 41 -26.82 -14.28 -5.02
N VAL A 42 -26.78 -15.60 -5.19
CA VAL A 42 -27.92 -16.49 -4.89
C VAL A 42 -28.27 -16.42 -3.39
N LEU A 43 -27.26 -16.38 -2.52
CA LEU A 43 -27.44 -16.21 -1.09
C LEU A 43 -28.13 -14.87 -0.77
N LEU A 44 -27.73 -13.78 -1.42
CA LEU A 44 -28.36 -12.47 -1.23
C LEU A 44 -29.83 -12.46 -1.67
N ILE A 45 -30.13 -13.07 -2.83
CA ILE A 45 -31.51 -13.25 -3.32
C ILE A 45 -32.34 -14.03 -2.29
N ALA A 46 -31.80 -15.13 -1.76
CA ALA A 46 -32.49 -15.95 -0.76
C ALA A 46 -32.76 -15.17 0.54
N ILE A 47 -31.79 -14.39 1.03
CA ILE A 47 -31.95 -13.55 2.23
C ILE A 47 -33.03 -12.49 1.99
N TYR A 48 -33.01 -11.80 0.86
CA TYR A 48 -34.03 -10.79 0.53
C TYR A 48 -35.43 -11.40 0.45
N TYR A 49 -35.56 -12.58 -0.15
CA TYR A 49 -36.82 -13.29 -0.24
C TYR A 49 -37.34 -13.69 1.14
N ILE A 50 -36.48 -14.25 2.00
CA ILE A 50 -36.83 -14.62 3.37
C ILE A 50 -37.23 -13.39 4.20
N CYS A 51 -36.41 -12.33 4.19
CA CYS A 51 -36.72 -11.08 4.89
C CYS A 51 -38.01 -10.44 4.37
N GLY A 52 -38.24 -10.48 3.06
CA GLY A 52 -39.48 -10.00 2.45
C GLY A 52 -40.72 -10.75 2.94
N PHE A 53 -40.61 -12.07 3.12
CA PHE A 53 -41.70 -12.91 3.60
C PHE A 53 -41.95 -12.75 5.12
N THR A 54 -40.90 -12.83 5.94
CA THR A 54 -41.00 -12.87 7.41
C THR A 54 -41.17 -11.49 8.05
N LEU A 55 -40.51 -10.47 7.50
CA LEU A 55 -40.47 -9.11 8.06
C LEU A 55 -41.39 -8.15 7.31
N SER A 56 -42.35 -8.64 6.52
CA SER A 56 -43.29 -7.82 5.73
C SER A 56 -44.02 -6.76 6.56
N LYS A 57 -44.32 -7.05 7.84
CA LYS A 57 -44.98 -6.12 8.78
C LYS A 57 -44.02 -5.13 9.46
N TRP A 58 -42.72 -5.43 9.51
CA TRP A 58 -41.71 -4.66 10.24
C TRP A 58 -40.77 -3.97 9.25
N ILE A 59 -41.25 -2.91 8.61
CA ILE A 59 -40.58 -2.23 7.49
C ILE A 59 -39.16 -1.77 7.88
N VAL A 60 -38.99 -1.18 9.06
CA VAL A 60 -37.68 -0.70 9.54
C VAL A 60 -36.70 -1.85 9.73
N LEU A 61 -37.13 -2.93 10.38
CA LEU A 61 -36.28 -4.10 10.62
C LEU A 61 -35.90 -4.80 9.31
N LYS A 62 -36.86 -4.93 8.38
CA LYS A 62 -36.62 -5.44 7.03
C LYS A 62 -35.53 -4.64 6.31
N GLN A 63 -35.59 -3.30 6.41
CA GLN A 63 -34.62 -2.43 5.74
C GLN A 63 -33.21 -2.54 6.33
N LEU A 64 -33.10 -2.62 7.67
CA LEU A 64 -31.81 -2.84 8.33
C LEU A 64 -31.20 -4.19 7.91
N CYS A 65 -32.00 -5.25 7.85
CA CYS A 65 -31.54 -6.57 7.36
C CYS A 65 -31.08 -6.50 5.90
N ALA A 66 -31.78 -5.78 5.03
CA ALA A 66 -31.38 -5.60 3.63
C ALA A 66 -30.03 -4.88 3.51
N ILE A 67 -29.84 -3.76 4.23
CA ILE A 67 -28.57 -3.01 4.23
C ILE A 67 -27.42 -3.88 4.75
N MET A 68 -27.61 -4.54 5.90
CA MET A 68 -26.58 -5.38 6.51
C MET A 68 -26.18 -6.56 5.62
N SER A 69 -27.16 -7.29 5.08
CA SER A 69 -26.90 -8.44 4.20
C SER A 69 -26.20 -8.01 2.91
N THR A 70 -26.60 -6.87 2.31
CA THR A 70 -25.90 -6.28 1.16
C THR A 70 -24.45 -5.97 1.49
N ALA A 71 -24.20 -5.26 2.60
CA ALA A 71 -22.86 -4.83 2.99
C ALA A 71 -21.93 -6.01 3.24
N ILE A 72 -22.42 -7.06 3.90
CA ILE A 72 -21.62 -8.27 4.20
C ILE A 72 -21.34 -9.05 2.93
N ILE A 73 -22.35 -9.32 2.10
CA ILE A 73 -22.18 -10.14 0.89
C ILE A 73 -21.33 -9.41 -0.15
N MET A 74 -21.57 -8.11 -0.38
CA MET A 74 -20.81 -7.35 -1.37
C MET A 74 -19.36 -7.12 -0.95
N ARG A 75 -19.07 -7.07 0.37
CA ARG A 75 -17.70 -7.09 0.88
C ARG A 75 -16.93 -8.32 0.38
N PHE A 76 -17.51 -9.50 0.51
CA PHE A 76 -16.87 -10.74 0.05
C PHE A 76 -16.88 -10.89 -1.47
N TYR A 77 -17.83 -10.27 -2.17
CA TYR A 77 -17.92 -10.32 -3.63
C TYR A 77 -16.83 -9.48 -4.30
N PHE A 78 -16.63 -8.23 -3.81
CA PHE A 78 -15.69 -7.24 -4.37
C PHE A 78 -14.36 -7.14 -3.62
N GLU A 79 -14.20 -7.85 -2.49
CA GLU A 79 -12.96 -7.86 -1.69
C GLU A 79 -12.54 -6.47 -1.19
N ILE A 80 -13.54 -5.64 -0.83
CA ILE A 80 -13.37 -4.27 -0.32
C ILE A 80 -13.48 -4.20 1.22
N SER A 81 -13.15 -3.05 1.81
CA SER A 81 -13.34 -2.81 3.25
C SER A 81 -14.82 -2.88 3.65
N LEU A 82 -15.12 -3.30 4.89
CA LEU A 82 -16.51 -3.38 5.37
C LEU A 82 -17.18 -2.00 5.38
N VAL A 83 -16.42 -0.96 5.71
CA VAL A 83 -16.89 0.44 5.72
C VAL A 83 -17.31 0.87 4.32
N LYS A 84 -16.42 0.69 3.32
CA LYS A 84 -16.71 1.01 1.91
C LYS A 84 -17.93 0.23 1.39
N SER A 85 -18.02 -1.07 1.71
CA SER A 85 -19.18 -1.90 1.33
C SER A 85 -20.48 -1.42 1.97
N ALA A 86 -20.45 -1.04 3.25
CA ALA A 86 -21.61 -0.52 3.96
C ALA A 86 -22.09 0.81 3.36
N VAL A 87 -21.16 1.68 2.97
CA VAL A 87 -21.48 2.95 2.29
C VAL A 87 -22.23 2.71 0.99
N PHE A 88 -21.72 1.83 0.13
CA PHE A 88 -22.39 1.49 -1.13
C PHE A 88 -23.73 0.78 -0.93
N ALA A 89 -23.84 -0.08 0.09
CA ALA A 89 -25.10 -0.72 0.45
C ALA A 89 -26.16 0.31 0.85
N ILE A 90 -25.81 1.30 1.69
CA ILE A 90 -26.70 2.37 2.12
C ILE A 90 -27.11 3.24 0.92
N LEU A 91 -26.16 3.64 0.07
CA LEU A 91 -26.44 4.43 -1.13
C LEU A 91 -27.39 3.71 -2.09
N TYR A 92 -27.14 2.44 -2.36
CA TYR A 92 -27.97 1.63 -3.23
C TYR A 92 -29.39 1.45 -2.68
N GLN A 93 -29.50 1.11 -1.39
CA GLN A 93 -30.79 0.93 -0.72
C GLN A 93 -31.58 2.23 -0.62
N GLY A 94 -30.90 3.36 -0.38
CA GLY A 94 -31.51 4.68 -0.40
C GLY A 94 -32.04 5.08 -1.78
N LEU A 95 -31.25 4.83 -2.84
CA LEU A 95 -31.69 5.05 -4.22
C LEU A 95 -32.95 4.24 -4.54
N LEU A 96 -32.97 2.96 -4.15
CA LEU A 96 -34.08 2.06 -4.43
C LEU A 96 -35.36 2.50 -3.71
N MET A 97 -35.27 2.84 -2.41
CA MET A 97 -36.41 3.39 -1.65
C MET A 97 -36.91 4.71 -2.23
N LEU A 98 -36.01 5.58 -2.67
CA LEU A 98 -36.37 6.87 -3.26
C LEU A 98 -37.14 6.70 -4.57
N VAL A 99 -36.67 5.82 -5.46
CA VAL A 99 -37.36 5.54 -6.72
C VAL A 99 -38.72 4.88 -6.46
N ASP A 100 -38.77 3.88 -5.57
CA ASP A 100 -40.02 3.18 -5.24
C ASP A 100 -41.05 4.16 -4.62
N TYR A 101 -40.63 5.06 -3.74
CA TYR A 101 -41.50 6.07 -3.16
C TYR A 101 -42.03 7.06 -4.21
N LEU A 102 -41.17 7.62 -5.07
CA LEU A 102 -41.60 8.60 -6.09
C LEU A 102 -42.61 8.01 -7.07
N VAL A 103 -42.40 6.75 -7.45
CA VAL A 103 -43.32 6.04 -8.34
C VAL A 103 -44.65 5.75 -7.66
N TYR A 104 -44.63 5.34 -6.39
CA TYR A 104 -45.84 5.16 -5.59
C TYR A 104 -46.61 6.47 -5.41
N ALA A 105 -45.91 7.54 -5.02
CA ALA A 105 -46.42 8.90 -4.87
C ALA A 105 -47.06 9.42 -6.16
N GLY A 106 -46.33 9.36 -7.29
CA GLY A 106 -46.82 9.80 -8.59
C GLY A 106 -48.07 9.04 -9.04
N ASN A 107 -48.11 7.72 -8.80
CA ASN A 107 -49.29 6.92 -9.09
C ASN A 107 -50.50 7.35 -8.26
N SER A 108 -50.32 7.55 -6.94
CA SER A 108 -51.41 7.97 -6.07
C SER A 108 -51.98 9.34 -6.42
N ALA A 109 -51.16 10.28 -6.93
CA ALA A 109 -51.61 11.60 -7.39
C ALA A 109 -52.41 11.56 -8.70
N ILE A 110 -52.16 10.56 -9.56
CA ILE A 110 -52.87 10.37 -10.83
C ILE A 110 -54.21 9.66 -10.56
N VAL A 111 -54.18 8.59 -9.76
CA VAL A 111 -55.35 7.75 -9.47
C VAL A 111 -56.38 8.47 -8.58
N SER A 112 -55.95 9.35 -7.66
CA SER A 112 -56.86 10.15 -6.84
C SER A 112 -57.73 11.13 -7.64
N ARG A 113 -57.36 11.44 -8.89
CA ARG A 113 -58.16 12.30 -9.80
C ARG A 113 -59.31 11.56 -10.50
N GLU A 114 -59.29 10.23 -10.58
CA GLU A 114 -60.28 9.46 -11.34
C GLU A 114 -61.34 8.75 -10.47
N GLY A 115 -61.20 8.79 -9.15
CA GLY A 115 -62.28 8.51 -8.20
C GLY A 115 -63.07 7.22 -8.46
N ILE A 116 -62.47 6.04 -8.19
CA ILE A 116 -63.12 4.82 -7.65
C ILE A 116 -61.98 3.89 -7.18
N VAL A 117 -62.02 3.47 -5.92
CA VAL A 117 -61.09 2.48 -5.34
C VAL A 117 -61.83 1.14 -5.23
N THR A 118 -61.62 0.22 -6.17
CA THR A 118 -62.09 -1.17 -6.09
C THR A 118 -60.98 -2.17 -6.44
N GLN A 119 -61.05 -3.38 -5.88
CA GLN A 119 -60.01 -4.42 -5.80
C GLN A 119 -59.42 -4.99 -7.12
N GLU A 120 -59.69 -4.41 -8.30
CA GLU A 120 -59.12 -4.85 -9.60
C GLU A 120 -57.67 -4.38 -9.84
N TYR A 121 -57.11 -3.53 -8.96
CA TYR A 121 -55.79 -2.89 -9.10
C TYR A 121 -54.55 -3.76 -8.84
N ALA A 122 -54.66 -5.08 -8.64
CA ALA A 122 -53.49 -5.94 -8.41
C ALA A 122 -52.56 -6.03 -9.64
N LEU A 123 -53.11 -5.94 -10.85
CA LEU A 123 -52.32 -5.88 -12.10
C LEU A 123 -51.64 -4.51 -12.27
N GLU A 124 -52.32 -3.41 -11.95
CA GLU A 124 -51.73 -2.07 -11.97
C GLU A 124 -50.61 -1.92 -10.93
N GLY A 125 -50.79 -2.44 -9.71
CA GLY A 125 -49.75 -2.47 -8.68
C GLY A 125 -48.46 -3.16 -9.13
N ASN A 126 -48.58 -4.30 -9.82
CA ASN A 126 -47.43 -5.02 -10.38
C ASN A 126 -46.75 -4.24 -11.52
N LEU A 127 -47.51 -3.53 -12.36
CA LEU A 127 -46.97 -2.68 -13.42
C LEU A 127 -46.23 -1.47 -12.85
N ILE A 128 -46.73 -0.87 -11.76
CA ILE A 128 -46.07 0.24 -11.04
C ILE A 128 -44.73 -0.22 -10.46
N ILE A 129 -44.67 -1.42 -9.87
CA ILE A 129 -43.41 -2.00 -9.38
C ILE A 129 -42.43 -2.22 -10.53
N ILE A 130 -42.88 -2.78 -11.67
CA ILE A 130 -42.00 -2.94 -12.84
C ILE A 130 -41.49 -1.57 -13.31
N PHE A 131 -42.34 -0.56 -13.35
CA PHE A 131 -41.98 0.79 -13.74
C PHE A 131 -40.92 1.40 -12.80
N SER A 132 -41.05 1.20 -11.48
CA SER A 132 -40.05 1.64 -10.51
C SER A 132 -38.70 0.95 -10.75
N LYS A 133 -38.69 -0.35 -11.03
CA LYS A 133 -37.45 -1.10 -11.32
C LYS A 133 -36.79 -0.67 -12.63
N VAL A 134 -37.56 -0.31 -13.66
CA VAL A 134 -37.01 0.28 -14.90
C VAL A 134 -36.33 1.62 -14.61
N ILE A 135 -36.95 2.50 -13.82
CA ILE A 135 -36.36 3.78 -13.43
C ILE A 135 -35.08 3.57 -12.61
N SER A 136 -35.10 2.67 -11.61
CA SER A 136 -33.92 2.35 -10.81
C SER A 136 -32.77 1.85 -11.69
N PHE A 137 -33.06 1.00 -12.68
CA PHE A 137 -32.06 0.49 -13.61
C PHE A 137 -31.46 1.59 -14.49
N LEU A 138 -32.29 2.51 -15.01
CA LEU A 138 -31.81 3.67 -15.77
C LEU A 138 -30.90 4.57 -14.93
N CYS A 139 -31.27 4.86 -13.68
CA CYS A 139 -30.42 5.61 -12.75
C CYS A 139 -29.06 4.93 -12.56
N ILE A 140 -29.04 3.61 -12.37
CA ILE A 140 -27.79 2.85 -12.17
C ILE A 140 -26.93 2.86 -13.44
N ILE A 141 -27.51 2.75 -14.64
CA ILE A 141 -26.75 2.86 -15.90
C ILE A 141 -26.13 4.26 -16.04
N LEU A 142 -26.86 5.32 -15.70
CA LEU A 142 -26.33 6.69 -15.75
C LEU A 142 -25.15 6.87 -14.79
N ILE A 143 -25.26 6.33 -13.57
CA ILE A 143 -24.18 6.31 -12.57
C ILE A 143 -22.97 5.54 -13.11
N LYS A 144 -23.18 4.33 -13.67
CA LYS A 144 -22.11 3.51 -14.25
C LYS A 144 -21.40 4.21 -15.40
N LYS A 145 -22.14 4.91 -16.27
CA LYS A 145 -21.57 5.67 -17.39
C LYS A 145 -20.69 6.85 -16.91
N GLN A 146 -21.04 7.49 -15.80
CA GLN A 146 -20.26 8.60 -15.26
C GLN A 146 -19.01 8.14 -14.49
N PHE A 147 -19.04 7.00 -13.80
CA PHE A 147 -17.95 6.56 -12.91
C PHE A 147 -17.18 5.31 -13.29
N GLY A 148 -17.72 4.43 -14.15
CA GLY A 148 -17.11 3.13 -14.47
C GLY A 148 -15.77 3.17 -15.21
N LYS A 149 -15.09 4.32 -15.22
CA LYS A 149 -13.74 4.54 -15.76
C LYS A 149 -12.80 5.27 -14.80
N LYS A 150 -13.24 5.68 -13.59
CA LYS A 150 -12.43 6.44 -12.64
C LYS A 150 -12.20 5.61 -11.38
N SER A 151 -10.94 5.26 -11.09
CA SER A 151 -10.58 4.57 -9.86
C SER A 151 -10.99 5.43 -8.65
N THR A 152 -11.84 4.87 -7.79
CA THR A 152 -12.22 5.47 -6.50
C THR A 152 -11.23 5.13 -5.38
N GLU A 153 -10.07 4.56 -5.71
CA GLU A 153 -9.04 4.17 -4.74
C GLU A 153 -8.32 5.36 -4.09
N VAL A 154 -8.57 6.58 -4.57
CA VAL A 154 -7.95 7.80 -4.04
C VAL A 154 -8.49 8.18 -2.65
N LEU A 155 -9.73 7.81 -2.32
CA LEU A 155 -10.37 8.25 -1.08
C LEU A 155 -10.16 7.28 0.09
N THR A 156 -9.82 7.84 1.25
CA THR A 156 -9.68 7.13 2.52
C THR A 156 -11.04 6.76 3.12
N ASP A 157 -11.08 5.72 3.97
CA ASP A 157 -12.30 5.29 4.66
C ASP A 157 -12.93 6.42 5.53
N ALA A 158 -12.12 7.35 6.04
CA ALA A 158 -12.57 8.51 6.83
C ALA A 158 -13.24 9.61 5.98
N GLU A 159 -12.97 9.65 4.68
CA GLU A 159 -13.63 10.57 3.75
C GLU A 159 -14.96 9.99 3.30
N TRP A 160 -15.01 8.67 3.07
CA TRP A 160 -16.25 7.96 2.78
C TRP A 160 -17.32 8.09 3.87
N THR A 161 -16.92 8.10 5.15
CA THR A 161 -17.87 8.22 6.27
C THR A 161 -18.54 9.59 6.33
N LYS A 162 -17.86 10.66 5.89
CA LYS A 162 -18.46 12.02 5.81
C LYS A 162 -19.58 12.07 4.78
N PHE A 163 -19.53 11.23 3.75
CA PHE A 163 -20.54 11.16 2.69
C PHE A 163 -21.78 10.32 3.08
N LEU A 164 -21.77 9.63 4.22
CA LEU A 164 -22.90 8.83 4.71
C LEU A 164 -24.06 9.65 5.26
N PHE A 165 -23.81 10.90 5.67
CA PHE A 165 -24.82 11.72 6.32
C PHE A 165 -26.06 11.94 5.43
N PHE A 166 -25.84 12.30 4.15
CA PHE A 166 -26.94 12.64 3.24
C PHE A 166 -27.81 11.44 2.82
N PRO A 167 -27.24 10.28 2.44
CA PRO A 167 -28.04 9.09 2.13
C PRO A 167 -28.80 8.59 3.36
N VAL A 168 -28.18 8.57 4.54
CA VAL A 168 -28.84 8.15 5.79
C VAL A 168 -29.99 9.09 6.13
N PHE A 169 -29.77 10.41 6.05
CA PHE A 169 -30.83 11.40 6.24
C PHE A 169 -31.97 11.25 5.22
N THR A 170 -31.65 10.94 3.96
CA THR A 170 -32.63 10.67 2.91
C THR A 170 -33.47 9.43 3.21
N ILE A 171 -32.85 8.37 3.72
CA ILE A 171 -33.57 7.16 4.12
C ILE A 171 -34.51 7.43 5.29
N ILE A 172 -34.03 8.12 6.33
CA ILE A 172 -34.84 8.46 7.50
C ILE A 172 -36.05 9.28 7.10
N THR A 173 -35.84 10.33 6.29
CA THR A 173 -36.92 11.21 5.82
C THR A 173 -37.93 10.47 4.95
N ILE A 174 -37.49 9.61 4.02
CA ILE A 174 -38.41 8.81 3.20
C ILE A 174 -39.21 7.80 4.04
N ILE A 175 -38.60 7.19 5.06
CA ILE A 175 -39.33 6.32 6.00
C ILE A 175 -40.39 7.13 6.75
N THR A 176 -40.07 8.34 7.24
CA THR A 176 -41.07 9.20 7.90
C THR A 176 -42.17 9.63 6.95
N LEU A 177 -41.86 9.94 5.69
CA LEU A 177 -42.85 10.29 4.67
C LEU A 177 -43.79 9.10 4.38
N LEU A 178 -43.25 7.88 4.26
CA LEU A 178 -44.03 6.66 4.04
C LEU A 178 -45.00 6.34 5.20
N MET A 179 -44.60 6.62 6.44
CA MET A 179 -45.46 6.43 7.62
C MET A 179 -46.61 7.46 7.65
N GLU A 180 -46.33 8.71 7.27
CA GLU A 180 -47.32 9.80 7.32
C GLU A 180 -48.29 9.79 6.12
N PHE A 181 -47.86 9.24 4.97
CA PHE A 181 -48.62 9.24 3.73
C PHE A 181 -49.98 8.50 3.84
N GLN A 182 -50.08 7.51 4.73
CA GLN A 182 -51.33 6.76 4.96
C GLN A 182 -52.39 7.52 5.77
N TYR A 183 -52.02 8.66 6.36
CA TYR A 183 -52.90 9.50 7.21
C TYR A 183 -53.18 10.87 6.59
N THR A 184 -52.80 11.08 5.34
CA THR A 184 -52.95 12.38 4.66
C THR A 184 -54.38 12.53 4.13
N GLU A 185 -55.21 13.33 4.83
CA GLU A 185 -56.60 13.59 4.43
C GLU A 185 -56.77 14.80 3.49
N ASN A 186 -55.77 15.70 3.42
CA ASN A 186 -55.84 16.97 2.69
C ASN A 186 -54.86 17.06 1.50
N GLU A 187 -55.33 17.56 0.34
CA GLU A 187 -54.49 17.76 -0.86
C GLU A 187 -53.27 18.68 -0.61
N MET A 188 -53.42 19.68 0.26
CA MET A 188 -52.35 20.62 0.60
C MET A 188 -51.19 19.92 1.33
N GLN A 189 -51.48 18.93 2.17
CA GLN A 189 -50.48 18.11 2.86
C GLN A 189 -49.78 17.16 1.87
N ALA A 190 -50.52 16.51 0.97
CA ALA A 190 -49.94 15.67 -0.07
C ALA A 190 -48.98 16.45 -0.98
N ASN A 191 -49.36 17.65 -1.41
CA ASN A 191 -48.50 18.53 -2.23
C ASN A 191 -47.23 18.98 -1.48
N ALA A 192 -47.31 19.20 -0.17
CA ALA A 192 -46.12 19.48 0.65
C ALA A 192 -45.17 18.27 0.71
N LEU A 193 -45.70 17.06 0.91
CA LEU A 193 -44.91 15.82 0.92
C LEU A 193 -44.25 15.56 -0.45
N TYR A 194 -44.95 15.80 -1.56
CA TYR A 194 -44.37 15.72 -2.91
C TYR A 194 -43.25 16.74 -3.12
N SER A 195 -43.44 17.99 -2.65
CA SER A 195 -42.44 19.04 -2.75
C SER A 195 -41.16 18.72 -1.95
N ILE A 196 -41.32 18.18 -0.73
CA ILE A 196 -40.20 17.71 0.11
C ILE A 196 -39.44 16.58 -0.59
N SER A 197 -40.18 15.61 -1.15
CA SER A 197 -39.59 14.45 -1.84
C SER A 197 -38.80 14.86 -3.07
N PHE A 198 -39.35 15.78 -3.88
CA PHE A 198 -38.65 16.36 -5.02
C PHE A 198 -37.38 17.13 -4.59
N GLY A 199 -37.48 17.94 -3.53
CA GLY A 199 -36.34 18.64 -2.94
C GLY A 199 -35.22 17.68 -2.49
N MET A 200 -35.58 16.51 -1.96
CA MET A 200 -34.61 15.47 -1.57
C MET A 200 -33.90 14.84 -2.76
N VAL A 201 -34.58 14.63 -3.89
CA VAL A 201 -33.92 14.20 -5.14
C VAL A 201 -32.89 15.22 -5.59
N VAL A 202 -33.29 16.49 -5.64
CA VAL A 202 -32.42 17.60 -6.06
C VAL A 202 -31.19 17.70 -5.13
N MET A 203 -31.40 17.60 -3.82
CA MET A 203 -30.30 17.63 -2.84
C MET A 203 -29.37 16.43 -2.99
N ASN A 204 -29.87 15.22 -3.24
CA ASN A 204 -29.02 14.05 -3.46
C ASN A 204 -28.18 14.20 -4.74
N VAL A 205 -28.77 14.70 -5.83
CA VAL A 205 -28.04 14.98 -7.08
C VAL A 205 -26.99 16.09 -6.87
N PHE A 206 -27.31 17.12 -6.08
CA PHE A 206 -26.38 18.20 -5.78
C PHE A 206 -25.20 17.71 -4.92
N VAL A 207 -25.46 16.96 -3.85
CA VAL A 207 -24.42 16.35 -3.00
C VAL A 207 -23.53 15.43 -3.84
N TYR A 208 -24.13 14.62 -4.70
CA TYR A 208 -23.40 13.78 -5.64
C TYR A 208 -22.44 14.59 -6.52
N TYR A 209 -22.88 15.73 -7.07
CA TYR A 209 -22.04 16.59 -7.89
C TYR A 209 -20.87 17.17 -7.09
N LEU A 210 -21.11 17.62 -5.85
CA LEU A 210 -20.06 18.11 -4.97
C LEU A 210 -19.03 17.03 -4.63
N ILE A 211 -19.46 15.80 -4.37
CA ILE A 211 -18.55 14.67 -4.10
C ILE A 211 -17.65 14.45 -5.32
N ASN A 212 -18.23 14.34 -6.52
CA ASN A 212 -17.45 14.11 -7.72
C ASN A 212 -16.46 15.26 -8.00
N ASP A 213 -16.85 16.52 -7.77
CA ASP A 213 -15.96 17.66 -7.91
C ASP A 213 -14.79 17.62 -6.90
N ILE A 214 -15.08 17.31 -5.63
CA ILE A 214 -14.07 17.17 -4.57
C ILE A 214 -13.08 16.06 -4.94
N VAL A 215 -13.56 14.88 -5.33
CA VAL A 215 -12.71 13.73 -5.69
C VAL A 215 -11.80 14.06 -6.88
N ILE A 216 -12.34 14.71 -7.92
CA ILE A 216 -11.54 15.12 -9.09
C ILE A 216 -10.49 16.16 -8.69
N ARG A 217 -10.87 17.11 -7.84
CA ARG A 217 -9.95 18.17 -7.38
C ARG A 217 -8.83 17.60 -6.54
N ASP A 218 -9.14 16.67 -5.65
CA ASP A 218 -8.16 16.03 -4.77
C ASP A 218 -7.16 15.19 -5.57
N ALA A 219 -7.65 14.37 -6.51
CA ALA A 219 -6.79 13.61 -7.44
C ALA A 219 -5.84 14.52 -8.24
N LYS A 220 -6.34 15.66 -8.74
CA LYS A 220 -5.51 16.65 -9.44
C LYS A 220 -4.48 17.32 -8.52
N LEU A 221 -4.82 17.56 -7.26
CA LEU A 221 -3.90 18.16 -6.30
C LEU A 221 -2.76 17.19 -5.98
N HIS A 222 -3.09 15.92 -5.76
CA HIS A 222 -2.12 14.87 -5.52
C HIS A 222 -1.18 14.65 -6.72
N GLU A 223 -1.73 14.64 -7.94
CA GLU A 223 -0.93 14.58 -9.17
C GLU A 223 0.04 15.76 -9.27
N LYS A 224 -0.42 16.97 -8.94
CA LYS A 224 0.42 18.17 -8.92
C LYS A 224 1.55 18.07 -7.90
N GLU A 225 1.28 17.64 -6.68
CA GLU A 225 2.30 17.45 -5.63
C GLU A 225 3.37 16.45 -6.07
N MET A 226 2.96 15.34 -6.70
CA MET A 226 3.89 14.35 -7.25
C MET A 226 4.78 14.94 -8.35
N LEU A 227 4.21 15.73 -9.26
CA LEU A 227 4.98 16.42 -10.30
C LEU A 227 5.97 17.43 -9.70
N GLU A 228 5.57 18.20 -8.69
CA GLU A 228 6.46 19.15 -8.00
C GLU A 228 7.63 18.43 -7.31
N LEU A 229 7.39 17.28 -6.68
CA LEU A 229 8.43 16.45 -6.09
C LEU A 229 9.40 15.89 -7.15
N GLN A 230 8.87 15.43 -8.29
CA GLN A 230 9.70 14.96 -9.41
C GLN A 230 10.60 16.07 -9.95
N VAL A 231 10.06 17.27 -10.16
CA VAL A 231 10.83 18.44 -10.60
C VAL A 231 11.92 18.78 -9.59
N LYS A 232 11.60 18.78 -8.29
CA LYS A 232 12.58 19.03 -7.22
C LYS A 232 13.72 18.01 -7.23
N ASN A 233 13.39 16.72 -7.36
CA ASN A 233 14.38 15.64 -7.44
C ASN A 233 15.27 15.77 -8.69
N GLN A 234 14.69 16.13 -9.85
CA GLN A 234 15.45 16.37 -11.06
C GLN A 234 16.42 17.56 -10.90
N ILE A 235 15.99 18.67 -10.30
CA ILE A 235 16.86 19.83 -10.03
C ILE A 235 18.02 19.42 -9.11
N GLN A 236 17.76 18.63 -8.06
CA GLN A 236 18.79 18.14 -7.15
C GLN A 236 19.80 17.23 -7.87
N MET A 237 19.32 16.32 -8.72
CA MET A 237 20.18 15.46 -9.54
C MET A 237 21.07 16.30 -10.46
N TYR A 238 20.50 17.28 -11.17
CA TYR A 238 21.26 18.20 -12.03
C TYR A 238 22.35 18.95 -11.27
N ARG A 239 22.06 19.42 -10.04
CA ARG A 239 23.06 20.08 -9.18
C ARG A 239 24.20 19.13 -8.82
N SER A 240 23.88 17.90 -8.40
CA SER A 240 24.91 16.90 -8.06
C SER A 240 25.78 16.52 -9.27
N VAL A 241 25.18 16.36 -10.45
CA VAL A 241 25.92 16.12 -11.70
C VAL A 241 26.85 17.30 -12.03
N SER A 242 26.36 18.54 -11.87
CA SER A 242 27.17 19.75 -12.09
C SER A 242 28.35 19.83 -11.12
N GLU A 243 28.13 19.58 -9.84
CA GLU A 243 29.20 19.58 -8.82
C GLU A 243 30.25 18.50 -9.11
N ASN A 244 29.81 17.29 -9.47
CA ASN A 244 30.71 16.20 -9.88
C ASN A 244 31.52 16.57 -11.12
N PHE A 245 30.91 17.24 -12.10
CA PHE A 245 31.59 17.73 -13.28
C PHE A 245 32.66 18.77 -12.93
N ASP A 246 32.36 19.71 -12.02
CA ASP A 246 33.33 20.69 -11.53
C ASP A 246 34.50 20.04 -10.76
N ILE A 247 34.23 18.98 -9.99
CA ILE A 247 35.26 18.17 -9.34
C ILE A 247 36.14 17.47 -10.37
N GLN A 248 35.54 16.83 -11.39
CA GLN A 248 36.28 16.18 -12.47
C GLN A 248 37.14 17.17 -13.25
N LYS A 249 36.59 18.34 -13.57
CA LYS A 249 37.31 19.41 -14.25
C LYS A 249 38.52 19.87 -13.43
N ARG A 250 38.36 20.07 -12.11
CA ARG A 250 39.47 20.39 -11.20
C ARG A 250 40.54 19.30 -11.18
N LYS A 251 40.15 18.03 -11.05
CA LYS A 251 41.07 16.87 -11.11
C LYS A 251 41.83 16.82 -12.44
N SER A 252 41.15 17.05 -13.56
CA SER A 252 41.77 17.08 -14.89
C SER A 252 42.78 18.23 -15.04
N HIS A 253 42.44 19.43 -14.55
CA HIS A 253 43.37 20.55 -14.52
C HIS A 253 44.61 20.27 -13.67
N GLU A 254 44.42 19.69 -12.48
CA GLU A 254 45.53 19.32 -11.60
C GLU A 254 46.41 18.25 -12.24
N PHE A 255 45.82 17.23 -12.85
CA PHE A 255 46.55 16.20 -13.58
C PHE A 255 47.36 16.79 -14.74
N LYS A 256 46.79 17.71 -15.52
CA LYS A 256 47.51 18.44 -16.58
C LYS A 256 48.73 19.18 -16.01
N ASN A 257 48.57 19.86 -14.88
CA ASN A 257 49.68 20.58 -14.25
C ASN A 257 50.79 19.63 -13.77
N GLN A 258 50.43 18.47 -13.22
CA GLN A 258 51.38 17.43 -12.83
C GLN A 258 52.18 16.92 -14.05
N ILE A 259 51.50 16.65 -15.17
CA ILE A 259 52.16 16.22 -16.42
C ILE A 259 53.12 17.30 -16.96
N LEU A 260 52.71 18.57 -16.97
CA LEU A 260 53.56 19.68 -17.41
C LEU A 260 54.80 19.84 -16.52
N CYS A 261 54.66 19.63 -15.21
CA CYS A 261 55.80 19.65 -14.29
C CYS A 261 56.78 18.51 -14.57
N ILE A 262 56.28 17.30 -14.81
CA ILE A 262 57.11 16.15 -15.21
C ILE A 262 57.83 16.44 -16.53
N GLU A 263 57.11 16.97 -17.53
CA GLU A 263 57.70 17.32 -18.83
C GLU A 263 58.82 18.35 -18.70
N ALA A 264 58.64 19.38 -17.86
CA ALA A 264 59.65 20.40 -17.60
C ALA A 264 60.91 19.80 -16.95
N LEU A 265 60.76 18.99 -15.90
CA LEU A 265 61.89 18.34 -15.22
C LEU A 265 62.68 17.41 -16.16
N LEU A 266 61.98 16.72 -17.07
CA LEU A 266 62.61 15.86 -18.07
C LEU A 266 63.36 16.69 -19.13
N LYS A 267 62.82 17.82 -19.60
CA LYS A 267 63.49 18.71 -20.56
C LYS A 267 64.78 19.32 -19.98
N ASP A 268 64.76 19.68 -18.70
CA ASP A 268 65.92 20.23 -17.99
C ASP A 268 66.93 19.15 -17.55
N LYS A 269 66.68 17.87 -17.89
CA LYS A 269 67.51 16.70 -17.55
C LYS A 269 67.68 16.49 -16.04
N GLU A 270 66.74 16.97 -15.22
CA GLU A 270 66.69 16.76 -13.77
C GLU A 270 66.03 15.42 -13.42
N TYR A 271 66.63 14.31 -13.86
CA TYR A 271 66.01 12.98 -13.75
C TYR A 271 65.73 12.55 -12.31
N ASP A 272 66.63 12.80 -11.37
CA ASP A 272 66.44 12.43 -9.96
C ASP A 272 65.24 13.15 -9.34
N ARG A 273 65.05 14.44 -9.64
CA ARG A 273 63.90 15.23 -9.17
C ARG A 273 62.60 14.79 -9.83
N ALA A 274 62.62 14.40 -11.11
CA ALA A 274 61.46 13.83 -11.79
C ALA A 274 61.02 12.51 -11.14
N VAL A 275 61.95 11.60 -10.84
CA VAL A 275 61.69 10.33 -10.14
C VAL A 275 61.09 10.60 -8.75
N ASP A 276 61.65 11.55 -8.01
CA ASP A 276 61.19 11.88 -6.66
C ASP A 276 59.79 12.52 -6.65
N TYR A 277 59.49 13.36 -7.66
CA TYR A 277 58.16 13.95 -7.86
C TYR A 277 57.10 12.89 -8.21
N VAL A 278 57.40 11.98 -9.15
CA VAL A 278 56.52 10.86 -9.50
C VAL A 278 56.34 9.91 -8.31
N SER A 279 57.39 9.65 -7.53
CA SER A 279 57.33 8.85 -6.30
C SER A 279 56.38 9.46 -5.26
N LYS A 280 56.38 10.79 -5.10
CA LYS A 280 55.43 11.49 -4.23
C LYS A 280 53.98 11.37 -4.70
N ILE A 281 53.73 11.55 -6.00
CA ILE A 281 52.39 11.42 -6.58
C ILE A 281 51.90 9.97 -6.42
N SER A 282 52.72 9.00 -6.83
CA SER A 282 52.39 7.58 -6.79
C SER A 282 52.15 7.07 -5.36
N LYS A 283 52.88 7.53 -4.34
CA LYS A 283 52.61 7.18 -2.93
C LYS A 283 51.22 7.60 -2.45
N GLY A 284 50.61 8.62 -3.05
CA GLY A 284 49.22 9.00 -2.80
C GLY A 284 48.19 8.06 -3.44
N PHE A 285 48.48 7.55 -4.65
CA PHE A 285 47.62 6.60 -5.36
C PHE A 285 47.76 5.15 -4.87
N PHE A 286 48.98 4.69 -4.59
CA PHE A 286 49.28 3.33 -4.13
C PHE A 286 49.06 3.11 -2.63
N LYS A 287 48.50 4.10 -1.92
CA LYS A 287 48.01 3.91 -0.55
C LYS A 287 46.71 3.11 -0.51
N GLU A 288 46.01 2.96 -1.65
CA GLU A 288 45.04 1.89 -1.87
C GLU A 288 45.78 0.56 -2.01
N ARG A 289 46.26 0.00 -0.89
CA ARG A 289 46.71 -1.39 -0.89
C ARG A 289 45.45 -2.26 -0.80
N ASN A 290 45.19 -3.03 -1.86
CA ASN A 290 44.37 -4.24 -1.75
C ASN A 290 45.11 -5.25 -0.85
N ALA A 291 45.14 -5.00 0.46
CA ALA A 291 45.78 -5.83 1.47
C ALA A 291 45.13 -7.23 1.54
N ILE A 292 43.89 -7.33 1.06
CA ILE A 292 43.08 -8.55 1.05
C ILE A 292 42.71 -8.89 -0.39
N ASN A 293 43.11 -10.09 -0.85
CA ASN A 293 42.65 -10.66 -2.12
C ASN A 293 42.11 -12.08 -1.90
N THR A 294 40.83 -12.26 -2.23
CA THR A 294 40.04 -13.49 -2.11
C THR A 294 39.66 -14.08 -3.47
N ASN A 295 40.15 -13.51 -4.57
CA ASN A 295 39.72 -13.81 -5.95
C ASN A 295 38.22 -13.58 -6.25
N GLN A 296 37.46 -12.98 -5.31
CA GLN A 296 36.09 -12.52 -5.52
C GLN A 296 36.02 -11.00 -5.47
N VAL A 297 35.59 -10.37 -6.57
CA VAL A 297 35.68 -8.90 -6.77
C VAL A 297 34.87 -8.13 -5.71
N VAL A 298 33.64 -8.55 -5.45
CA VAL A 298 32.75 -7.90 -4.48
C VAL A 298 33.28 -8.00 -3.06
N VAL A 299 33.74 -9.20 -2.67
CA VAL A 299 34.32 -9.43 -1.33
C VAL A 299 35.59 -8.60 -1.15
N ASN A 300 36.46 -8.55 -2.16
CA ASN A 300 37.66 -7.73 -2.12
C ASN A 300 37.36 -6.25 -1.92
N ALA A 301 36.38 -5.69 -2.64
CA ALA A 301 36.02 -4.29 -2.52
C ALA A 301 35.57 -3.94 -1.08
N ILE A 302 34.69 -4.76 -0.52
CA ILE A 302 34.15 -4.53 0.83
C ILE A 302 35.22 -4.72 1.89
N LEU A 303 35.98 -5.82 1.84
CA LEU A 303 36.98 -6.13 2.86
C LEU A 303 38.09 -5.08 2.89
N ASN A 304 38.60 -4.64 1.74
CA ASN A 304 39.65 -3.61 1.71
C ASN A 304 39.13 -2.26 2.20
N THR A 305 37.90 -1.89 1.86
CA THR A 305 37.29 -0.64 2.35
C THR A 305 37.11 -0.68 3.87
N LYS A 306 36.60 -1.79 4.43
CA LYS A 306 36.38 -1.94 5.88
C LYS A 306 37.68 -2.10 6.67
N TYR A 307 38.69 -2.72 6.07
CA TYR A 307 40.02 -2.81 6.63
C TYR A 307 40.66 -1.42 6.79
N GLU A 308 40.60 -0.58 5.75
CA GLU A 308 41.08 0.80 5.80
C GLU A 308 40.30 1.63 6.83
N GLU A 309 38.96 1.51 6.88
CA GLU A 309 38.14 2.17 7.89
C GLU A 309 38.56 1.79 9.32
N ALA A 310 38.77 0.50 9.57
CA ALA A 310 39.20 0.01 10.88
C ALA A 310 40.58 0.54 11.29
N ILE A 311 41.54 0.57 10.37
CA ILE A 311 42.89 1.14 10.61
C ILE A 311 42.78 2.63 10.96
N ASN A 312 42.00 3.39 10.20
CA ASN A 312 41.82 4.82 10.42
C ASN A 312 41.16 5.12 11.78
N LYS A 313 40.35 4.20 12.29
CA LYS A 313 39.74 4.25 13.64
C LYS A 313 40.60 3.64 14.75
N HIS A 314 41.86 3.29 14.46
CA HIS A 314 42.80 2.65 15.38
C HIS A 314 42.30 1.30 15.96
N ILE A 315 41.59 0.52 15.14
CA ILE A 315 41.09 -0.81 15.49
C ILE A 315 42.05 -1.87 14.92
N VAL A 316 42.46 -2.84 15.74
CA VAL A 316 43.27 -3.97 15.27
C VAL A 316 42.36 -4.94 14.51
N PHE A 317 42.54 -5.03 13.20
CA PHE A 317 41.78 -5.92 12.33
C PHE A 317 42.61 -7.16 11.97
N VAL A 318 42.24 -8.32 12.52
CA VAL A 318 42.85 -9.62 12.20
C VAL A 318 41.90 -10.37 11.28
N PHE A 319 42.38 -10.80 10.12
CA PHE A 319 41.56 -11.57 9.17
C PHE A 319 42.19 -12.91 8.81
N LYS A 320 41.35 -13.90 8.56
CA LYS A 320 41.71 -15.18 7.95
C LYS A 320 40.76 -15.43 6.78
N VAL A 321 41.28 -15.32 5.57
CA VAL A 321 40.53 -15.53 4.32
C VAL A 321 41.26 -16.49 3.41
N ASN A 322 40.52 -17.24 2.59
CA ASN A 322 41.08 -18.09 1.54
C ASN A 322 40.53 -17.70 0.15
N ASP A 323 40.77 -18.54 -0.86
CA ASP A 323 40.24 -18.34 -2.20
C ASP A 323 38.71 -18.55 -2.21
N LEU A 324 37.97 -17.51 -2.62
CA LEU A 324 36.51 -17.45 -2.68
C LEU A 324 35.97 -17.40 -4.12
N SER A 325 36.80 -17.67 -5.14
CA SER A 325 36.41 -17.62 -6.55
C SER A 325 35.22 -18.51 -6.93
N ASN A 326 34.99 -19.61 -6.20
CA ASN A 326 33.91 -20.57 -6.45
C ASN A 326 32.67 -20.37 -5.56
N ILE A 327 32.53 -19.20 -4.92
CA ILE A 327 31.38 -18.94 -4.04
C ILE A 327 30.07 -18.89 -4.85
N LYS A 328 29.07 -19.69 -4.44
CA LYS A 328 27.74 -19.73 -5.08
C LYS A 328 26.72 -18.88 -4.32
N MET A 329 27.04 -17.62 -4.08
CA MET A 329 26.15 -16.65 -3.45
C MET A 329 26.00 -15.44 -4.36
N GLU A 330 24.80 -14.89 -4.45
CA GLU A 330 24.55 -13.65 -5.19
C GLU A 330 25.36 -12.49 -4.61
N ASP A 331 25.89 -11.63 -5.47
CA ASP A 331 26.72 -10.50 -5.07
C ASP A 331 25.99 -9.55 -4.11
N GLU A 332 24.67 -9.36 -4.30
CA GLU A 332 23.82 -8.55 -3.44
C GLU A 332 23.77 -9.12 -2.01
N ASP A 333 23.64 -10.44 -1.87
CA ASP A 333 23.60 -11.12 -0.58
C ASP A 333 24.95 -11.03 0.14
N LEU A 334 26.06 -11.18 -0.60
CA LEU A 334 27.42 -11.00 -0.08
C LEU A 334 27.63 -9.58 0.45
N VAL A 335 27.14 -8.57 -0.29
CA VAL A 335 27.20 -7.17 0.13
C VAL A 335 26.44 -6.98 1.44
N VAL A 336 25.19 -7.47 1.51
CA VAL A 336 24.35 -7.31 2.70
C VAL A 336 24.98 -7.99 3.92
N ILE A 337 25.47 -9.23 3.79
CA ILE A 337 26.09 -9.95 4.91
C ILE A 337 27.35 -9.23 5.39
N LEU A 338 28.30 -8.96 4.48
CA LEU A 338 29.61 -8.41 4.84
C LEU A 338 29.50 -6.99 5.37
N ALA A 339 28.70 -6.13 4.73
CA ALA A 339 28.54 -4.75 5.16
C ALA A 339 27.91 -4.67 6.55
N ASN A 340 26.83 -5.43 6.81
CA ASN A 340 26.17 -5.41 8.11
C ASN A 340 27.06 -5.96 9.22
N LEU A 341 27.73 -7.10 9.01
CA LEU A 341 28.59 -7.69 10.04
C LEU A 341 29.81 -6.82 10.36
N LEU A 342 30.47 -6.26 9.34
CA LEU A 342 31.66 -5.42 9.54
C LEU A 342 31.31 -4.03 10.07
N ASN A 343 30.19 -3.43 9.65
CA ASN A 343 29.71 -2.18 10.22
C ASN A 343 29.41 -2.33 11.71
N ASN A 344 28.69 -3.40 12.08
CA ASN A 344 28.36 -3.68 13.47
C ASN A 344 29.63 -3.88 14.31
N ALA A 345 30.61 -4.62 13.78
CA ALA A 345 31.87 -4.86 14.47
C ALA A 345 32.71 -3.59 14.66
N ILE A 346 32.78 -2.73 13.64
CA ILE A 346 33.50 -1.45 13.69
C ILE A 346 32.81 -0.49 14.67
N GLU A 347 31.49 -0.33 14.57
CA GLU A 347 30.70 0.54 15.44
C GLU A 347 30.81 0.11 16.91
N ALA A 348 30.69 -1.19 17.19
CA ALA A 348 30.84 -1.72 18.54
C ALA A 348 32.24 -1.44 19.10
N CYS A 349 33.30 -1.66 18.32
CA CYS A 349 34.67 -1.36 18.72
C CYS A 349 34.91 0.14 18.94
N GLU A 350 34.27 1.00 18.13
CA GLU A 350 34.41 2.45 18.23
C GLU A 350 33.96 2.96 19.61
N ASN A 351 32.86 2.40 20.12
CA ASN A 351 32.26 2.71 21.41
C ASN A 351 32.95 2.04 22.63
N CYS A 352 33.98 1.22 22.42
CA CYS A 352 34.71 0.54 23.50
C CYS A 352 35.83 1.41 24.09
N ILE A 353 35.94 1.42 25.41
CA ILE A 353 37.06 2.00 26.14
C ILE A 353 38.09 0.89 26.38
N GLY A 354 39.18 0.86 25.62
CA GLY A 354 40.24 -0.13 25.77
C GLY A 354 40.75 -0.72 24.46
N LYS A 355 41.09 -2.01 24.46
CA LYS A 355 41.70 -2.70 23.32
C LYS A 355 40.65 -3.00 22.25
N LYS A 356 40.68 -2.27 21.13
CA LYS A 356 39.75 -2.44 20.00
C LYS A 356 40.26 -3.51 19.05
N VAL A 357 39.63 -4.69 19.04
CA VAL A 357 40.02 -5.80 18.16
C VAL A 357 38.82 -6.35 17.41
N ILE A 358 38.98 -6.54 16.10
CA ILE A 358 38.08 -7.30 15.23
C ILE A 358 38.85 -8.51 14.70
N LYS A 359 38.26 -9.70 14.82
CA LYS A 359 38.72 -10.93 14.19
C LYS A 359 37.69 -11.38 13.17
N PHE A 360 38.08 -11.40 11.91
CA PHE A 360 37.23 -11.79 10.79
C PHE A 360 37.73 -13.10 10.17
N LYS A 361 36.82 -14.03 9.89
CA LYS A 361 37.11 -15.28 9.19
C LYS A 361 36.11 -15.41 8.04
N PHE A 362 36.59 -15.66 6.83
CA PHE A 362 35.73 -15.98 5.70
C PHE A 362 36.42 -16.98 4.80
N MET A 363 35.95 -18.22 4.84
CA MET A 363 36.64 -19.34 4.21
C MET A 363 35.64 -20.31 3.59
N MET A 364 36.04 -20.96 2.48
CA MET A 364 35.38 -22.16 1.99
C MET A 364 36.22 -23.40 2.37
N GLU A 365 35.64 -24.31 3.17
CA GLU A 365 36.27 -25.56 3.61
C GLU A 365 35.23 -26.69 3.53
N GLU A 366 35.61 -27.89 3.06
CA GLU A 366 34.76 -29.09 3.09
C GLU A 366 33.34 -28.94 2.49
N GLN A 367 33.20 -28.20 1.38
CA GLN A 367 31.90 -27.85 0.77
C GLN A 367 30.98 -26.98 1.66
N MET A 368 31.57 -26.24 2.60
CA MET A 368 30.87 -25.27 3.45
C MET A 368 31.53 -23.90 3.33
N ILE A 369 30.71 -22.85 3.34
CA ILE A 369 31.12 -21.47 3.55
C ILE A 369 31.07 -21.18 5.04
N ILE A 370 32.19 -20.75 5.61
CA ILE A 370 32.31 -20.37 7.01
C ILE A 370 32.65 -18.88 7.07
N LEU A 371 31.74 -18.08 7.64
CA LEU A 371 31.92 -16.66 7.85
C LEU A 371 31.72 -16.34 9.32
N SER A 372 32.72 -15.77 9.99
CA SER A 372 32.60 -15.39 11.40
C SER A 372 33.26 -14.06 11.71
N VAL A 373 32.61 -13.27 12.56
CA VAL A 373 33.12 -12.00 13.06
C VAL A 373 33.11 -12.03 14.58
N LYS A 374 34.26 -11.71 15.17
CA LYS A 374 34.41 -11.53 16.61
C LYS A 374 34.95 -10.14 16.89
N ASN A 375 34.26 -9.34 17.69
CA ASN A 375 34.70 -7.99 18.02
C ASN A 375 34.64 -7.71 19.51
N THR A 376 35.44 -6.75 19.96
CA THR A 376 35.36 -6.23 21.33
C THR A 376 34.08 -5.40 21.46
N CYS A 377 33.35 -5.55 22.57
CA CYS A 377 32.15 -4.76 22.87
C CYS A 377 32.02 -4.56 24.39
N ASN A 378 31.54 -3.38 24.82
CA ASN A 378 31.36 -3.04 26.24
C ASN A 378 29.93 -3.32 26.77
N GLN A 379 29.04 -3.90 25.97
CA GLN A 379 27.61 -4.05 26.31
C GLN A 379 27.14 -5.49 26.24
N MET A 380 26.36 -5.93 27.24
CA MET A 380 25.61 -7.17 27.15
C MET A 380 24.48 -7.03 26.12
N ILE A 381 24.36 -8.00 25.22
CA ILE A 381 23.16 -8.16 24.38
C ILE A 381 21.95 -8.33 25.29
N ILE A 382 20.94 -7.49 25.11
CA ILE A 382 19.64 -7.66 25.75
C ILE A 382 18.80 -8.57 24.85
N TYR A 383 18.24 -9.63 25.40
CA TYR A 383 17.29 -10.48 24.67
C TYR A 383 15.86 -10.07 25.04
N HIS A 384 14.99 -9.93 24.04
CA HIS A 384 13.56 -9.75 24.25
C HIS A 384 12.81 -10.77 23.38
N ASN A 385 12.03 -11.66 24.01
CA ASN A 385 11.29 -12.74 23.32
C ASN A 385 12.16 -13.65 22.41
N ASN A 386 13.32 -14.11 22.88
CA ASN A 386 14.30 -14.87 22.09
C ASN A 386 14.86 -14.14 20.85
N GLU A 387 14.57 -12.85 20.65
CA GLU A 387 15.21 -12.00 19.64
C GLU A 387 16.26 -11.09 20.30
N ILE A 388 17.34 -10.81 19.56
CA ILE A 388 18.37 -9.86 19.96
C ILE A 388 17.74 -8.45 19.97
N ALA A 389 17.59 -7.87 21.16
CA ALA A 389 17.18 -6.48 21.33
C ALA A 389 18.42 -5.56 21.28
N THR A 390 18.37 -4.57 20.41
CA THR A 390 19.45 -3.61 20.18
C THR A 390 19.56 -2.60 21.33
N THR A 391 20.78 -2.20 21.68
CA THR A 391 21.07 -1.21 22.75
C THR A 391 20.95 0.27 22.33
N LYS A 392 20.49 0.58 21.11
CA LYS A 392 20.32 1.96 20.62
C LYS A 392 18.99 2.55 21.11
N MET A 393 19.02 3.40 22.14
CA MET A 393 17.84 4.09 22.71
C MET A 393 17.35 5.32 21.90
N ILE A 394 17.53 5.35 20.59
CA ILE A 394 17.09 6.49 19.75
C ILE A 394 16.45 5.93 18.49
N ASN A 395 15.12 6.08 18.37
CA ASN A 395 14.22 5.69 17.26
C ASN A 395 13.76 4.22 17.22
N GLN A 396 12.52 3.95 17.65
CA GLN A 396 11.97 2.60 17.82
C GLN A 396 11.67 1.81 16.53
N ASP A 397 11.71 2.44 15.34
CA ASP A 397 11.24 1.81 14.09
C ASP A 397 12.36 1.31 13.14
N GLU A 398 13.64 1.58 13.42
CA GLU A 398 14.75 1.21 12.50
C GLU A 398 15.63 0.05 13.00
N HIS A 399 15.37 -0.49 14.19
CA HIS A 399 16.38 -1.29 14.88
C HIS A 399 16.18 -2.81 14.81
N GLY A 400 17.27 -3.52 14.51
CA GLY A 400 17.32 -4.99 14.36
C GLY A 400 17.23 -5.49 12.92
N VAL A 401 17.03 -4.59 11.94
CA VAL A 401 16.87 -4.94 10.51
C VAL A 401 18.12 -5.60 9.94
N GLY A 402 19.33 -5.15 10.32
CA GLY A 402 20.59 -5.67 9.78
C GLY A 402 20.81 -7.17 10.07
N ILE A 403 20.66 -7.59 11.33
CA ILE A 403 20.78 -9.01 11.71
C ILE A 403 19.61 -9.82 11.15
N LYS A 404 18.38 -9.29 11.15
CA LYS A 404 17.22 -9.97 10.54
C LYS A 404 17.42 -10.20 9.04
N ASN A 405 18.02 -9.26 8.32
CA ASN A 405 18.36 -9.43 6.91
C ASN A 405 19.45 -10.49 6.72
N ILE A 406 20.48 -10.49 7.56
CA ILE A 406 21.50 -11.56 7.54
C ILE A 406 20.84 -12.92 7.75
N ILE A 407 20.01 -13.09 8.79
CA ILE A 407 19.34 -14.36 9.10
C ILE A 407 18.49 -14.84 7.91
N ARG A 408 17.69 -13.96 7.30
CA ARG A 408 16.89 -14.30 6.10
C ARG A 408 17.75 -14.79 4.94
N ILE A 409 18.94 -14.20 4.74
CA ILE A 409 19.86 -14.64 3.70
C ILE A 409 20.49 -15.99 4.09
N VAL A 410 20.86 -16.19 5.35
CA VAL A 410 21.36 -17.49 5.83
C VAL A 410 20.33 -18.59 5.60
N GLU A 411 19.06 -18.33 5.91
CA GLU A 411 17.94 -19.24 5.65
C GLU A 411 17.72 -19.49 4.15
N LYS A 412 17.85 -18.46 3.28
CA LYS A 412 17.78 -18.58 1.80
C LYS A 412 18.78 -19.61 1.27
N TYR A 413 19.96 -19.73 1.88
CA TYR A 413 20.99 -20.69 1.48
C TYR A 413 21.05 -21.95 2.38
N ASN A 414 20.00 -22.24 3.16
CA ASN A 414 19.95 -23.39 4.08
C ASN A 414 21.14 -23.46 5.05
N GLY A 415 21.64 -22.30 5.47
CA GLY A 415 22.72 -22.20 6.45
C GLY A 415 22.25 -22.16 7.89
N GLU A 416 23.20 -22.28 8.80
CA GLU A 416 23.02 -22.11 10.23
C GLU A 416 23.84 -20.93 10.73
N TYR A 417 23.37 -20.31 11.81
CA TYR A 417 24.08 -19.20 12.45
C TYR A 417 24.17 -19.40 13.96
N VAL A 418 25.24 -18.86 14.55
CA VAL A 418 25.50 -18.86 15.98
C VAL A 418 25.83 -17.43 16.41
N ILE A 419 25.18 -16.97 17.46
CA ILE A 419 25.44 -15.67 18.07
C ILE A 419 25.75 -15.92 19.54
N GLN A 420 26.89 -15.41 19.98
CA GLN A 420 27.34 -15.50 21.36
C GLN A 420 27.82 -14.15 21.82
N ASN A 421 27.61 -13.86 23.10
CA ASN A 421 28.17 -12.70 23.76
C ASN A 421 28.85 -13.16 25.03
N ASP A 422 30.09 -12.77 25.19
CA ASP A 422 30.85 -12.86 26.42
C ASP A 422 31.09 -11.43 26.94
N GLU A 423 31.45 -11.26 28.21
CA GLU A 423 31.43 -9.95 28.91
C GLU A 423 32.11 -8.81 28.14
N ASP A 424 33.16 -9.10 27.37
CA ASP A 424 33.92 -8.13 26.58
C ASP A 424 33.90 -8.39 25.05
N GLN A 425 33.20 -9.43 24.58
CA GLN A 425 33.32 -9.90 23.19
C GLN A 425 32.00 -10.40 22.59
N PHE A 426 31.66 -9.83 21.44
CA PHE A 426 30.58 -10.29 20.58
C PHE A 426 31.12 -11.26 19.54
N TYR A 427 30.40 -12.36 19.30
CA TYR A 427 30.72 -13.36 18.29
C TYR A 427 29.49 -13.70 17.45
N PHE A 428 29.66 -13.61 16.14
CA PHE A 428 28.66 -14.03 15.15
C PHE A 428 29.33 -14.97 14.15
N SER A 429 28.74 -16.12 13.90
CA SER A 429 29.23 -17.10 12.94
C SER A 429 28.09 -17.63 12.08
N ILE A 430 28.38 -17.83 10.80
CA ILE A 430 27.49 -18.40 9.80
C ILE A 430 28.22 -19.58 9.16
N ILE A 431 27.47 -20.65 8.93
CA ILE A 431 27.90 -21.81 8.16
C ILE A 431 26.84 -22.07 7.09
N ILE A 432 27.23 -22.12 5.81
CA ILE A 432 26.33 -22.33 4.67
C ILE A 432 26.86 -23.47 3.80
N PRO A 433 26.05 -24.48 3.43
CA PRO A 433 26.46 -25.51 2.46
C PRO A 433 26.58 -24.96 1.02
N LEU A 434 27.61 -25.37 0.28
CA LEU A 434 27.95 -24.92 -1.09
C LEU A 434 27.15 -25.56 -2.24
#